data_AF-A0A956R9J1-F1
#
_entry.id   AF-A0A956R9J1-F1
#
_cell.length_a   1.000
_cell.length_b   1.000
_cell.length_c   1.000
_cell.angle_alpha   90.00
_cell.angle_beta   90.00
_cell.angle_gamma   90.00
#
_symmetry.space_group_name_H-M   'P 1'
#
loop_
_entity.id
_entity.type
_entity.pdbx_description
1 polymer ?
#
loop_
_entity_poly.entity_id
_entity_poly.type
_entity_poly.pdbx_seq_one_letter_code
_entity_poly.pdbx_strand_id
1 'polypeptide(L)'
;MRGRAWAWAWALLPLAACGGPEPEGRGSDDPGSSASGPSTSGSSADVDSSASSAAATSTGTEADGSTGTETEGSTGTETGQPLTCAVVDVEGICEPVARCPRGSTPFQALCEGPPSEQCCVPAAPPCSVDGAPGLCLPLASCPAGLQTTPGLCPGAADIQCCTDPATACDPLAMPLPNEGLEEQSWDPACPPGMVGAGEVCIDRFEAALVVLDDAGAVLGHHSPYFNPGSTRVRAVSLAGAIPQGYISQLQAEAACVEAGKRLCTDVEWLRACQGAGTTTYPWGDVPEPGRCNDARASHPVIEYFGTSDPWIWSELDHPCI
;
A
#
# COMPACT_ATOMS: atom_id res chain seq x y z
N MET A 1 -28.77 -3.40 10.73
CA MET A 1 -27.36 -3.27 11.16
C MET A 1 -26.53 -3.31 9.89
N ARG A 2 -25.95 -2.17 9.50
CA ARG A 2 -25.20 -2.01 8.25
C ARG A 2 -23.75 -2.36 8.51
N GLY A 3 -23.27 -3.49 7.97
CA GLY A 3 -21.86 -3.85 7.97
C GLY A 3 -21.11 -2.97 6.99
N ARG A 4 -20.16 -2.19 7.49
CA ARG A 4 -19.23 -1.39 6.70
C ARG A 4 -18.28 -2.35 5.99
N ALA A 5 -18.27 -2.35 4.66
CA ALA A 5 -17.19 -2.94 3.88
C ALA A 5 -15.97 -2.02 4.03
N TRP A 6 -14.88 -2.57 4.57
CA TRP A 6 -13.60 -1.88 4.61
C TRP A 6 -12.91 -2.19 3.28
N ALA A 7 -12.71 -1.16 2.45
CA ALA A 7 -11.84 -1.22 1.30
C ALA A 7 -10.40 -1.18 1.83
N TRP A 8 -9.63 -2.24 1.59
CA TRP A 8 -8.26 -2.37 2.09
C TRP A 8 -7.30 -1.81 1.04
N ALA A 9 -6.56 -0.77 1.42
CA ALA A 9 -5.41 -0.30 0.69
C ALA A 9 -4.25 -1.29 0.88
N TRP A 10 -3.71 -1.78 -0.23
CA TRP A 10 -2.56 -2.65 -0.44
C TRP A 10 -1.48 -2.58 0.65
N ALA A 11 -1.48 -3.54 1.57
CA ALA A 11 -0.25 -4.03 2.19
C ALA A 11 0.17 -5.28 1.40
N LEU A 12 1.47 -5.50 1.17
CA LEU A 12 2.01 -6.78 0.68
C LEU A 12 1.72 -7.89 1.71
N LEU A 13 0.47 -8.30 1.80
CA LEU A 13 -0.05 -9.38 2.62
C LEU A 13 -1.17 -10.08 1.81
N PRO A 14 -1.00 -11.36 1.47
CA PRO A 14 -1.53 -11.92 0.23
C PRO A 14 -2.97 -12.41 0.27
N LEU A 15 -3.70 -12.19 -0.83
CA LEU A 15 -4.74 -13.13 -1.27
C LEU A 15 -4.03 -14.39 -1.78
N ALA A 16 -3.93 -15.40 -0.92
CA ALA A 16 -3.33 -16.68 -1.26
C ALA A 16 -4.43 -17.67 -1.70
N ALA A 17 -4.20 -18.37 -2.82
CA ALA A 17 -4.99 -19.52 -3.22
C ALA A 17 -4.36 -20.80 -2.65
N CYS A 18 -5.22 -21.70 -2.20
CA CYS A 18 -4.87 -23.00 -1.64
C CYS A 18 -5.27 -24.09 -2.63
N GLY A 19 -4.37 -25.04 -2.87
CA GLY A 19 -4.63 -26.21 -3.70
C GLY A 19 -5.38 -27.26 -2.88
N GLY A 20 -6.53 -27.71 -3.37
CA GLY A 20 -7.21 -28.91 -2.86
C GLY A 20 -6.87 -30.11 -3.74
N PRO A 21 -6.94 -31.35 -3.22
CA PRO A 21 -6.78 -32.54 -4.04
C PRO A 21 -7.88 -32.60 -5.12
N GLU A 22 -7.50 -32.98 -6.35
CA GLU A 22 -8.43 -33.30 -7.43
C GLU A 22 -9.42 -34.41 -7.00
N PRO A 23 -10.68 -34.41 -7.48
CA PRO A 23 -11.56 -35.56 -7.29
C PRO A 23 -11.06 -36.73 -8.15
N GLU A 24 -10.30 -37.64 -7.53
CA GLU A 24 -9.81 -38.85 -8.18
C GLU A 24 -10.97 -39.77 -8.61
N GLY A 25 -10.96 -40.10 -9.91
CA GLY A 25 -11.79 -41.14 -10.49
C GLY A 25 -11.41 -42.52 -9.94
N ARG A 26 -12.44 -43.27 -9.53
CA ARG A 26 -12.34 -44.64 -9.00
C ARG A 26 -11.61 -45.59 -9.95
N GLY A 27 -10.68 -46.39 -9.42
CA GLY A 27 -10.11 -47.53 -10.15
C GLY A 27 -9.08 -48.40 -9.41
N SER A 28 -9.54 -49.16 -8.40
CA SER A 28 -9.14 -50.55 -8.04
C SER A 28 -7.69 -50.94 -7.67
N ASP A 29 -7.51 -51.22 -6.36
CA ASP A 29 -6.91 -52.41 -5.68
C ASP A 29 -5.54 -53.04 -6.09
N ASP A 30 -4.48 -52.71 -5.31
CA ASP A 30 -3.61 -53.55 -4.42
C ASP A 30 -2.92 -54.89 -4.88
N PRO A 31 -1.95 -55.52 -4.13
CA PRO A 31 -0.83 -55.06 -3.27
C PRO A 31 0.55 -55.76 -3.58
N GLY A 32 1.65 -55.35 -2.90
CA GLY A 32 2.87 -56.19 -2.81
C GLY A 32 4.12 -55.67 -2.05
N SER A 33 4.18 -55.94 -0.73
CA SER A 33 5.31 -56.46 0.08
C SER A 33 6.69 -55.76 0.29
N SER A 34 6.87 -55.26 1.53
CA SER A 34 7.88 -55.63 2.58
C SER A 34 9.41 -55.31 2.48
N ALA A 35 9.93 -54.60 3.50
CA ALA A 35 10.88 -55.06 4.56
C ALA A 35 12.17 -54.22 4.87
N SER A 36 12.26 -53.76 6.15
CA SER A 36 13.40 -53.81 7.12
C SER A 36 14.59 -52.81 7.12
N GLY A 37 14.88 -52.22 8.31
CA GLY A 37 15.99 -51.28 8.70
C GLY A 37 17.35 -51.96 9.05
N PRO A 38 18.17 -51.58 10.08
CA PRO A 38 18.16 -50.44 11.05
C PRO A 38 19.58 -49.82 11.39
N SER A 39 19.68 -48.82 12.31
CA SER A 39 20.78 -48.52 13.31
C SER A 39 20.62 -47.10 13.94
N THR A 40 20.40 -46.89 15.25
CA THR A 40 21.31 -46.72 16.43
C THR A 40 22.41 -45.65 16.25
N SER A 41 22.74 -44.70 17.14
CA SER A 41 22.73 -44.58 18.63
C SER A 41 23.20 -43.16 19.05
N GLY A 42 22.94 -42.70 20.28
CA GLY A 42 23.74 -41.64 20.94
C GLY A 42 23.08 -40.92 22.13
N SER A 43 23.44 -41.33 23.35
CA SER A 43 22.97 -40.81 24.65
C SER A 43 23.77 -39.61 25.18
N SER A 44 23.18 -38.81 26.08
CA SER A 44 23.63 -38.56 27.50
C SER A 44 23.45 -37.12 28.01
N ALA A 45 22.48 -36.95 28.91
CA ALA A 45 22.53 -36.43 30.29
C ALA A 45 23.44 -35.26 30.76
N ASP A 46 22.76 -34.34 31.48
CA ASP A 46 23.08 -33.59 32.73
C ASP A 46 24.17 -32.51 32.76
N VAL A 47 23.83 -31.27 33.20
CA VAL A 47 24.00 -30.79 34.60
C VAL A 47 23.46 -29.35 34.83
N ASP A 48 22.59 -29.26 35.85
CA ASP A 48 22.61 -28.39 37.04
C ASP A 48 22.66 -26.84 36.99
N SER A 49 21.64 -26.27 37.65
CA SER A 49 21.73 -25.33 38.81
C SER A 49 21.62 -23.80 38.70
N SER A 50 20.66 -23.33 39.51
CA SER A 50 20.67 -22.13 40.40
C SER A 50 20.34 -20.77 39.78
N ALA A 51 19.15 -20.21 40.02
CA ALA A 51 18.75 -19.39 41.19
C ALA A 51 19.44 -18.00 41.20
N SER A 52 18.81 -16.84 41.38
CA SER A 52 17.70 -16.50 42.28
C SER A 52 17.11 -15.11 41.95
N SER A 53 15.83 -14.93 42.29
CA SER A 53 15.21 -13.78 42.99
C SER A 53 15.63 -12.33 42.68
N ALA A 54 14.66 -11.47 42.39
CA ALA A 54 13.94 -10.69 43.41
C ALA A 54 12.90 -9.76 42.77
N ALA A 55 11.73 -9.70 43.40
CA ALA A 55 10.62 -8.81 43.12
C ALA A 55 10.65 -7.58 44.03
N ALA A 56 10.10 -6.45 43.57
CA ALA A 56 9.31 -5.44 44.30
C ALA A 56 9.03 -4.29 43.32
N THR A 57 7.81 -4.05 42.83
CA THR A 57 6.58 -3.58 43.49
C THR A 57 6.60 -2.09 43.87
N SER A 58 5.59 -1.38 43.32
CA SER A 58 4.87 -0.19 43.84
C SER A 58 5.54 1.19 43.70
N THR A 59 4.86 2.31 43.49
CA THR A 59 3.42 2.66 43.41
C THR A 59 3.34 4.10 42.87
N GLY A 60 2.24 4.46 42.21
CA GLY A 60 1.94 5.85 41.86
C GLY A 60 1.45 6.69 43.05
N THR A 61 1.24 7.99 42.82
CA THR A 61 0.02 8.79 43.11
C THR A 61 0.33 10.28 42.92
N GLU A 62 -0.74 11.02 42.71
CA GLU A 62 -0.98 12.28 42.03
C GLU A 62 -0.77 13.59 42.83
N ALA A 63 -0.95 14.69 42.09
CA ALA A 63 -1.82 15.84 42.38
C ALA A 63 -1.27 17.15 43.01
N ASP A 64 -1.94 18.22 42.52
CA ASP A 64 -2.09 19.61 42.99
C ASP A 64 -0.87 20.55 42.89
N GLY A 65 -0.99 21.84 42.54
CA GLY A 65 -2.14 22.71 42.32
C GLY A 65 -1.74 24.17 42.63
N SER A 66 -2.42 25.13 41.98
CA SER A 66 -2.71 26.50 42.46
C SER A 66 -1.87 27.74 42.02
N THR A 67 -2.64 28.73 41.51
CA THR A 67 -2.65 30.20 41.75
C THR A 67 -1.63 31.16 41.11
N GLY A 68 -2.07 31.86 40.05
CA GLY A 68 -2.51 33.28 40.02
C GLY A 68 -1.54 34.42 40.38
N THR A 69 -1.29 35.34 39.43
CA THR A 69 -1.24 36.80 39.69
C THR A 69 -1.35 37.61 38.39
N GLU A 70 -2.24 38.61 38.38
CA GLU A 70 -2.29 39.67 37.36
C GLU A 70 -1.20 40.71 37.63
N THR A 71 -0.55 41.20 36.57
CA THR A 71 0.12 42.52 36.58
C THR A 71 0.05 43.13 35.18
N GLU A 72 -0.54 44.32 35.10
CA GLU A 72 -0.51 45.18 33.92
C GLU A 72 0.89 45.79 33.71
N GLY A 73 1.20 46.09 32.45
CA GLY A 73 2.16 47.13 32.09
C GLY A 73 3.50 46.62 31.54
N SER A 74 3.58 46.41 30.23
CA SER A 74 4.85 46.49 29.51
C SER A 74 4.63 47.04 28.10
N THR A 75 4.92 48.33 27.94
CA THR A 75 5.40 48.88 26.67
C THR A 75 6.77 48.24 26.39
N GLY A 76 6.76 47.20 25.56
CA GLY A 76 7.94 46.53 25.04
C GLY A 76 7.68 46.15 23.60
N THR A 77 8.56 46.61 22.71
CA THR A 77 8.61 46.29 21.28
C THR A 77 8.37 44.79 21.07
N GLU A 78 7.19 44.40 20.59
CA GLU A 78 7.03 43.09 19.96
C GLU A 78 7.96 43.10 18.76
N THR A 79 9.08 42.39 18.87
CA THR A 79 9.68 41.76 17.70
C THR A 79 8.60 40.83 17.14
N GLY A 80 7.78 41.37 16.25
CA GLY A 80 6.64 40.66 15.68
C GLY A 80 7.13 39.33 15.15
N GLN A 81 6.57 38.24 15.67
CA GLN A 81 6.78 36.94 15.07
C GLN A 81 6.39 37.06 13.59
N PRO A 82 7.22 36.54 12.66
CA PRO A 82 6.86 36.57 11.25
C PRO A 82 5.48 35.93 11.10
N LEU A 83 4.55 36.65 10.47
CA LEU A 83 3.22 36.13 10.18
C LEU A 83 3.42 34.95 9.23
N THR A 84 3.23 33.74 9.74
CA THR A 84 3.37 32.52 8.95
C THR A 84 2.06 32.20 8.22
N CYS A 85 2.20 31.54 7.10
CA CYS A 85 1.10 31.04 6.28
C CYS A 85 1.49 29.65 5.75
N ALA A 86 0.54 28.92 5.15
CA ALA A 86 0.84 27.63 4.55
C ALA A 86 0.04 27.43 3.25
N VAL A 87 0.65 26.70 2.31
CA VAL A 87 0.06 26.34 1.02
C VAL A 87 0.27 24.85 0.79
N VAL A 88 -0.79 24.04 0.87
CA VAL A 88 -0.71 22.57 0.71
C VAL A 88 0.44 21.99 1.55
N ASP A 89 0.41 22.28 2.85
CA ASP A 89 1.41 21.88 3.87
C ASP A 89 2.84 22.43 3.68
N VAL A 90 3.06 23.33 2.72
CA VAL A 90 4.31 24.10 2.59
C VAL A 90 4.20 25.38 3.40
N GLU A 91 5.00 25.49 4.46
CA GLU A 91 5.08 26.70 5.28
C GLU A 91 5.71 27.87 4.51
N GLY A 92 5.16 29.06 4.70
CA GLY A 92 5.61 30.32 4.10
C GLY A 92 5.51 31.48 5.08
N ILE A 93 5.87 32.66 4.58
CA ILE A 93 5.82 33.91 5.36
C ILE A 93 4.97 34.93 4.59
N CYS A 94 4.05 35.58 5.30
CA CYS A 94 3.30 36.71 4.78
C CYS A 94 4.21 37.93 4.68
N GLU A 95 4.46 38.37 3.45
CA GLU A 95 5.24 39.56 3.14
C GLU A 95 4.65 40.27 1.91
N PRO A 96 4.99 41.54 1.67
CA PRO A 96 4.73 42.18 0.40
C PRO A 96 5.39 41.39 -0.74
N VAL A 97 4.71 41.16 -1.87
CA VAL A 97 5.24 40.40 -3.03
C VAL A 97 6.63 40.89 -3.47
N ALA A 98 6.87 42.20 -3.40
CA ALA A 98 8.15 42.80 -3.75
C ALA A 98 9.33 42.39 -2.82
N ARG A 99 9.02 41.80 -1.65
CA ARG A 99 9.97 41.32 -0.64
C ARG A 99 10.04 39.80 -0.56
N CYS A 100 9.25 39.07 -1.33
CA CYS A 100 9.35 37.61 -1.37
C CYS A 100 10.80 37.19 -1.68
N PRO A 101 11.39 36.27 -0.88
CA PRO A 101 12.71 35.73 -1.15
C PRO A 101 12.87 35.25 -2.60
N ARG A 102 14.04 35.41 -3.21
CA ARG A 102 14.26 34.87 -4.56
C ARG A 102 14.03 33.36 -4.58
N GLY A 103 13.24 32.90 -5.55
CA GLY A 103 12.84 31.49 -5.68
C GLY A 103 11.56 31.13 -4.92
N SER A 104 11.02 32.04 -4.10
CA SER A 104 9.70 31.85 -3.49
C SER A 104 8.56 32.23 -4.45
N THR A 105 7.42 31.57 -4.28
CA THR A 105 6.21 31.82 -5.07
C THR A 105 5.17 32.52 -4.18
N PRO A 106 4.64 33.69 -4.57
CA PRO A 106 3.65 34.40 -3.79
C PRO A 106 2.23 33.87 -4.04
N PHE A 107 1.47 33.63 -2.97
CA PHE A 107 0.07 33.20 -3.03
C PHE A 107 -0.86 34.23 -2.38
N GLN A 108 -1.82 34.73 -3.19
CA GLN A 108 -2.83 35.68 -2.73
C GLN A 108 -3.88 35.03 -1.80
N ALA A 109 -4.55 35.87 -1.02
CA ALA A 109 -5.70 35.50 -0.17
C ALA A 109 -5.41 34.48 0.95
N LEU A 110 -4.14 34.26 1.28
CA LEU A 110 -3.69 33.41 2.41
C LEU A 110 -3.11 34.22 3.57
N CYS A 111 -3.00 35.53 3.40
CA CYS A 111 -2.48 36.47 4.39
C CYS A 111 -3.50 37.60 4.58
N GLU A 112 -3.63 38.11 5.80
CA GLU A 112 -4.44 39.29 6.07
C GLU A 112 -3.72 40.54 5.55
N GLY A 113 -4.42 41.40 4.81
CA GLY A 113 -3.86 42.65 4.32
C GLY A 113 -4.28 43.04 2.90
N PRO A 114 -3.60 44.03 2.29
CA PRO A 114 -3.84 44.40 0.90
C PRO A 114 -3.45 43.25 -0.05
N PRO A 115 -3.92 43.24 -1.31
CA PRO A 115 -3.54 42.20 -2.30
C PRO A 115 -2.04 42.08 -2.59
N SER A 116 -1.25 43.08 -2.19
CA SER A 116 0.21 43.04 -2.25
C SER A 116 0.85 42.21 -1.14
N GLU A 117 0.11 41.92 -0.07
CA GLU A 117 0.53 41.05 1.03
C GLU A 117 0.16 39.61 0.67
N GLN A 118 1.16 38.76 0.43
CA GLN A 118 0.96 37.41 -0.07
C GLN A 118 1.81 36.41 0.70
N CYS A 119 1.39 35.16 0.68
CA CYS A 119 2.15 34.08 1.31
C CYS A 119 3.33 33.70 0.40
N CYS A 120 4.55 34.08 0.78
CA CYS A 120 5.77 33.71 0.05
C CYS A 120 6.23 32.33 0.54
N VAL A 121 6.03 31.28 -0.27
CA VAL A 121 6.52 29.93 0.04
C VAL A 121 7.86 29.65 -0.66
N PRO A 122 8.87 29.10 0.03
CA PRO A 122 10.23 28.94 -0.49
C PRO A 122 10.36 27.89 -1.60
N ALA A 123 9.37 27.02 -1.75
CA ALA A 123 9.23 26.08 -2.86
C ALA A 123 7.82 26.24 -3.46
N ALA A 124 7.71 26.12 -4.78
CA ALA A 124 6.41 26.03 -5.44
C ALA A 124 5.64 24.84 -4.83
N PRO A 125 4.39 25.02 -4.39
CA PRO A 125 3.57 23.93 -3.87
C PRO A 125 3.46 22.82 -4.91
N PRO A 126 3.47 21.55 -4.47
CA PRO A 126 3.23 20.44 -5.36
C PRO A 126 1.78 20.48 -5.86
N CYS A 127 1.58 19.99 -7.06
CA CYS A 127 0.27 19.71 -7.64
C CYS A 127 0.37 18.42 -8.47
N SER A 128 -0.77 17.88 -8.89
CA SER A 128 -0.81 16.68 -9.72
C SER A 128 -1.87 16.83 -10.80
N VAL A 129 -1.61 16.31 -11.99
CA VAL A 129 -2.57 16.20 -13.10
C VAL A 129 -2.56 14.74 -13.55
N ASP A 130 -3.66 14.02 -13.34
CA ASP A 130 -3.79 12.60 -13.73
C ASP A 130 -2.62 11.74 -13.21
N GLY A 131 -2.16 12.02 -11.98
CA GLY A 131 -1.03 11.35 -11.33
C GLY A 131 0.35 11.87 -11.73
N ALA A 132 0.46 12.74 -12.75
CA ALA A 132 1.72 13.39 -13.09
C ALA A 132 2.09 14.40 -11.99
N PRO A 133 3.23 14.24 -11.28
CA PRO A 133 3.66 15.21 -10.29
C PRO A 133 4.06 16.52 -10.98
N GLY A 134 3.66 17.64 -10.39
CA GLY A 134 3.90 18.98 -10.90
C GLY A 134 4.15 19.99 -9.81
N LEU A 135 4.45 21.21 -10.24
CA LEU A 135 4.64 22.36 -9.37
C LEU A 135 3.71 23.50 -9.78
N CYS A 136 3.16 24.19 -8.78
CA CYS A 136 2.39 25.40 -8.99
C CYS A 136 3.30 26.57 -9.37
N LEU A 137 3.34 26.90 -10.67
CA LEU A 137 4.22 27.92 -11.23
C LEU A 137 3.42 28.97 -12.00
N PRO A 138 3.92 30.21 -12.12
CA PRO A 138 3.41 31.17 -13.09
C PRO A 138 3.41 30.59 -14.50
N LEU A 139 2.39 30.85 -15.35
CA LEU A 139 2.35 30.33 -16.74
C LEU A 139 3.66 30.58 -17.49
N ALA A 140 4.21 31.80 -17.36
CA ALA A 140 5.44 32.21 -18.05
C ALA A 140 6.70 31.50 -17.53
N SER A 141 6.63 30.82 -16.39
CA SER A 141 7.72 30.11 -15.75
C SER A 141 7.65 28.59 -15.94
N CYS A 142 6.59 28.06 -16.55
CA CYS A 142 6.50 26.64 -16.89
C CYS A 142 7.46 26.33 -18.05
N PRO A 143 8.46 25.44 -17.88
CA PRO A 143 9.44 25.11 -18.92
C PRO A 143 8.81 24.57 -20.21
N ALA A 144 9.47 24.86 -21.33
CA ALA A 144 9.07 24.30 -22.62
C ALA A 144 9.10 22.76 -22.59
N GLY A 145 8.03 22.13 -23.09
CA GLY A 145 7.82 20.68 -23.05
C GLY A 145 6.89 20.22 -21.92
N LEU A 146 6.65 21.06 -20.91
CA LEU A 146 5.64 20.82 -19.87
C LEU A 146 4.29 21.46 -20.24
N GLN A 147 3.23 21.01 -19.57
CA GLN A 147 1.86 21.52 -19.75
C GLN A 147 1.36 22.21 -18.48
N THR A 148 0.60 23.30 -18.67
CA THR A 148 -0.06 24.03 -17.58
C THR A 148 -1.54 23.69 -17.49
N THR A 149 -2.00 23.33 -16.30
CA THR A 149 -3.41 23.03 -16.03
C THR A 149 -3.98 24.01 -14.98
N PRO A 150 -5.04 24.78 -15.32
CA PRO A 150 -5.63 25.75 -14.41
C PRO A 150 -6.47 25.10 -13.30
N GLY A 151 -6.63 25.80 -12.18
CA GLY A 151 -7.58 25.41 -11.12
C GLY A 151 -7.07 24.38 -10.11
N LEU A 152 -5.87 23.85 -10.30
CA LEU A 152 -5.23 22.87 -9.40
C LEU A 152 -4.20 23.50 -8.45
N CYS A 153 -4.02 24.82 -8.54
CA CYS A 153 -3.10 25.58 -7.72
C CYS A 153 -3.84 26.70 -7.00
N PRO A 154 -3.51 26.96 -5.73
CA PRO A 154 -4.04 28.12 -5.01
C PRO A 154 -3.45 29.42 -5.59
N GLY A 155 -4.04 30.55 -5.22
CA GLY A 155 -3.49 31.86 -5.55
C GLY A 155 -4.05 32.48 -6.83
N ALA A 156 -3.20 33.17 -7.58
CA ALA A 156 -3.60 33.95 -8.75
C ALA A 156 -3.92 33.06 -9.95
N ALA A 157 -4.76 33.55 -10.87
CA ALA A 157 -5.19 32.78 -12.04
C ALA A 157 -4.05 32.41 -12.99
N ASP A 158 -2.91 33.11 -12.88
CA ASP A 158 -1.69 32.82 -13.63
C ASP A 158 -0.74 31.84 -12.94
N ILE A 159 -1.07 31.35 -11.74
CA ILE A 159 -0.39 30.22 -11.11
C ILE A 159 -1.14 28.95 -11.47
N GLN A 160 -0.52 28.09 -12.27
CA GLN A 160 -1.12 26.86 -12.79
C GLN A 160 -0.24 25.66 -12.49
N CYS A 161 -0.85 24.47 -12.50
CA CYS A 161 -0.10 23.25 -12.28
C CYS A 161 0.73 22.92 -13.52
N CYS A 162 2.05 22.99 -13.40
CA CYS A 162 2.98 22.69 -14.48
C CYS A 162 3.48 21.24 -14.33
N THR A 163 3.09 20.36 -15.25
CA THR A 163 3.37 18.92 -15.22
C THR A 163 4.01 18.43 -16.52
N ASP A 164 4.70 17.29 -16.46
CA ASP A 164 5.12 16.54 -17.65
C ASP A 164 3.98 15.62 -18.10
N PRO A 165 3.34 15.85 -19.25
CA PRO A 165 2.27 14.97 -19.72
C PRO A 165 2.76 13.54 -20.01
N ALA A 166 4.07 13.31 -20.19
CA ALA A 166 4.63 11.98 -20.40
C ALA A 166 4.64 11.12 -19.11
N THR A 167 4.49 11.74 -17.93
CA THR A 167 4.40 11.02 -16.66
C THR A 167 2.96 10.89 -16.16
N ALA A 168 1.99 11.46 -16.88
CA ALA A 168 0.57 11.29 -16.57
C ALA A 168 0.14 9.84 -16.80
N CYS A 169 -0.69 9.33 -15.90
CA CYS A 169 -1.31 8.03 -16.09
C CYS A 169 -2.44 8.15 -17.12
N ASP A 170 -2.45 7.26 -18.10
CA ASP A 170 -3.59 7.07 -18.99
C ASP A 170 -4.51 5.99 -18.40
N PRO A 171 -5.71 6.33 -17.89
CA PRO A 171 -6.62 5.36 -17.28
C PRO A 171 -7.22 4.37 -18.28
N LEU A 172 -7.03 4.59 -19.58
CA LEU A 172 -7.43 3.66 -20.64
C LEU A 172 -6.28 2.77 -21.10
N ALA A 173 -5.04 3.07 -20.70
CA ALA A 173 -3.92 2.20 -20.97
C ALA A 173 -4.02 0.97 -20.07
N MET A 174 -4.09 -0.21 -20.67
CA MET A 174 -4.07 -1.50 -19.97
C MET A 174 -2.68 -2.14 -20.11
N PRO A 175 -1.66 -1.68 -19.35
CA PRO A 175 -0.33 -2.26 -19.42
C PRO A 175 -0.37 -3.72 -18.94
N LEU A 176 0.48 -4.56 -19.53
CA LEU A 176 0.62 -5.99 -19.19
C LEU A 176 1.99 -6.23 -18.54
N PRO A 177 2.24 -5.74 -17.31
CA PRO A 177 3.55 -5.82 -16.66
C PRO A 177 3.98 -7.27 -16.34
N ASN A 178 3.02 -8.20 -16.31
CA ASN A 178 3.25 -9.60 -16.00
C ASN A 178 3.53 -10.46 -17.25
N GLU A 179 3.47 -9.88 -18.45
CA GLU A 179 3.67 -10.60 -19.71
C GLU A 179 5.06 -11.28 -19.74
N GLY A 180 5.09 -12.56 -20.11
CA GLY A 180 6.32 -13.36 -20.17
C GLY A 180 6.77 -13.97 -18.83
N LEU A 181 6.06 -13.72 -17.73
CA LEU A 181 6.27 -14.45 -16.48
C LEU A 181 5.55 -15.80 -16.49
N GLU A 182 6.16 -16.81 -15.85
CA GLU A 182 5.68 -18.19 -15.79
C GLU A 182 5.76 -18.76 -14.36
N GLU A 183 4.86 -19.71 -14.04
CA GLU A 183 4.85 -20.37 -12.74
C GLU A 183 6.06 -21.31 -12.63
N GLN A 184 6.93 -21.05 -11.65
CA GLN A 184 8.11 -21.86 -11.38
C GLN A 184 7.81 -22.94 -10.34
N SER A 185 8.47 -24.09 -10.45
CA SER A 185 8.42 -25.12 -9.40
C SER A 185 9.34 -24.76 -8.24
N TRP A 186 8.80 -24.60 -7.04
CA TRP A 186 9.56 -24.24 -5.83
C TRP A 186 9.66 -25.38 -4.82
N ASP A 187 8.67 -26.25 -4.82
CA ASP A 187 8.55 -27.40 -3.94
C ASP A 187 8.10 -28.59 -4.78
N PRO A 188 8.89 -29.68 -4.88
CA PRO A 188 8.52 -30.84 -5.69
C PRO A 188 7.27 -31.58 -5.17
N ALA A 189 6.83 -31.30 -3.93
CA ALA A 189 5.59 -31.85 -3.38
C ALA A 189 4.34 -31.04 -3.78
N CYS A 190 4.51 -29.88 -4.41
CA CYS A 190 3.42 -28.99 -4.78
C CYS A 190 3.42 -28.66 -6.29
N PRO A 191 2.27 -28.25 -6.86
CA PRO A 191 2.21 -27.73 -8.21
C PRO A 191 3.13 -26.51 -8.41
N PRO A 192 3.49 -26.18 -9.67
CA PRO A 192 4.20 -24.93 -9.98
C PRO A 192 3.51 -23.71 -9.36
N GLY A 193 4.31 -22.74 -8.90
CA GLY A 193 3.86 -21.54 -8.22
C GLY A 193 3.55 -21.72 -6.73
N MET A 194 3.58 -22.94 -6.19
CA MET A 194 3.13 -23.25 -4.83
C MET A 194 4.24 -23.81 -3.93
N VAL A 195 4.00 -23.75 -2.62
CA VAL A 195 4.85 -24.35 -1.57
C VAL A 195 3.99 -25.01 -0.50
N GLY A 196 4.53 -26.01 0.22
CA GLY A 196 3.82 -26.67 1.31
C GLY A 196 3.59 -25.77 2.54
N ALA A 197 2.37 -25.81 3.09
CA ALA A 197 1.97 -25.14 4.32
C ALA A 197 1.16 -26.09 5.23
N GLY A 198 1.86 -27.04 5.84
CA GLY A 198 1.23 -28.17 6.53
C GLY A 198 0.72 -29.18 5.49
N GLU A 199 -0.57 -29.53 5.56
CA GLU A 199 -1.19 -30.52 4.67
C GLU A 199 -1.73 -29.94 3.36
N VAL A 200 -1.48 -28.65 3.09
CA VAL A 200 -1.95 -27.96 1.87
C VAL A 200 -0.78 -27.37 1.11
N CYS A 201 -0.90 -27.31 -0.21
CA CYS A 201 -0.09 -26.43 -1.03
C CYS A 201 -0.74 -25.05 -1.06
N ILE A 202 0.04 -24.01 -0.83
CA ILE A 202 -0.40 -22.61 -0.92
C ILE A 202 0.43 -21.88 -1.97
N ASP A 203 -0.20 -20.94 -2.69
CA ASP A 203 0.51 -20.08 -3.62
C ASP A 203 1.65 -19.33 -2.91
N ARG A 204 2.84 -19.41 -3.49
CA ARG A 204 4.04 -18.72 -2.96
C ARG A 204 3.94 -17.21 -3.14
N PHE A 205 3.24 -16.76 -4.18
CA PHE A 205 3.06 -15.36 -4.53
C PHE A 205 1.57 -15.05 -4.60
N GLU A 206 1.24 -13.77 -4.43
CA GLU A 206 -0.12 -13.29 -4.68
C GLU A 206 -0.53 -13.56 -6.13
N ALA A 207 -1.80 -13.87 -6.34
CA ALA A 207 -2.29 -14.25 -7.65
C ALA A 207 -2.24 -13.05 -8.63
N ALA A 208 -1.59 -13.26 -9.78
CA ALA A 208 -1.86 -12.52 -10.99
C ALA A 208 -2.92 -13.27 -11.82
N LEU A 209 -3.41 -12.66 -12.90
CA LEU A 209 -4.43 -13.25 -13.76
C LEU A 209 -3.94 -13.44 -15.20
N VAL A 210 -4.35 -14.55 -15.80
CA VAL A 210 -4.32 -14.75 -17.25
C VAL A 210 -5.73 -14.86 -17.81
N VAL A 211 -5.96 -14.36 -19.02
CA VAL A 211 -7.25 -14.45 -19.72
C VAL A 211 -7.37 -15.81 -20.41
N LEU A 212 -8.55 -16.42 -20.32
CA LEU A 212 -8.88 -17.68 -20.98
C LEU A 212 -9.86 -17.47 -22.13
N ASP A 213 -9.77 -18.32 -23.15
CA ASP A 213 -10.86 -18.52 -24.12
C ASP A 213 -11.96 -19.46 -23.58
N ASP A 214 -12.99 -19.70 -24.39
CA ASP A 214 -14.11 -20.58 -24.04
C ASP A 214 -13.67 -22.05 -23.82
N ALA A 215 -12.59 -22.47 -24.49
CA ALA A 215 -12.03 -23.81 -24.35
C ALA A 215 -11.08 -23.94 -23.15
N GLY A 216 -10.74 -22.83 -22.48
CA GLY A 216 -9.81 -22.78 -21.36
C GLY A 216 -8.35 -22.60 -21.76
N ALA A 217 -8.06 -22.30 -23.03
CA ALA A 217 -6.71 -21.96 -23.46
C ALA A 217 -6.36 -20.52 -23.04
N VAL A 218 -5.10 -20.31 -22.66
CA VAL A 218 -4.60 -19.00 -22.25
C VAL A 218 -4.42 -18.09 -23.47
N LEU A 219 -5.01 -16.90 -23.42
CA LEU A 219 -4.88 -15.86 -24.45
C LEU A 219 -3.74 -14.87 -24.16
N GLY A 220 -3.39 -14.68 -22.88
CA GLY A 220 -2.36 -13.75 -22.43
C GLY A 220 -2.56 -13.34 -20.98
N HIS A 221 -1.69 -12.48 -20.46
CA HIS A 221 -1.88 -11.92 -19.11
C HIS A 221 -2.99 -10.87 -19.09
N HIS A 222 -3.64 -10.73 -17.94
CA HIS A 222 -4.56 -9.63 -17.66
C HIS A 222 -3.83 -8.51 -16.91
N SER A 223 -4.24 -7.26 -17.12
CA SER A 223 -3.63 -6.12 -16.43
C SER A 223 -4.02 -6.13 -14.95
N PRO A 224 -3.04 -6.08 -14.01
CA PRO A 224 -3.32 -6.14 -12.57
C PRO A 224 -4.09 -4.91 -12.05
N TYR A 225 -4.11 -3.82 -12.82
CA TYR A 225 -4.73 -2.55 -12.45
C TYR A 225 -6.21 -2.45 -12.85
N PHE A 226 -6.73 -3.42 -13.60
CA PHE A 226 -8.09 -3.39 -14.11
C PHE A 226 -8.89 -4.55 -13.55
N ASN A 227 -10.11 -4.28 -13.09
CA ASN A 227 -11.06 -5.34 -12.78
C ASN A 227 -11.38 -6.13 -14.07
N PRO A 228 -11.31 -7.47 -14.08
CA PRO A 228 -11.56 -8.28 -15.27
C PRO A 228 -13.03 -8.28 -15.70
N GLY A 229 -13.94 -7.73 -14.90
CA GLY A 229 -15.38 -7.71 -15.15
C GLY A 229 -15.92 -9.13 -15.24
N SER A 230 -16.53 -9.44 -16.39
CA SER A 230 -17.03 -10.79 -16.73
C SER A 230 -16.03 -11.62 -17.54
N THR A 231 -14.81 -11.13 -17.76
CA THR A 231 -13.77 -11.86 -18.50
C THR A 231 -13.42 -13.14 -17.74
N ARG A 232 -13.38 -14.26 -18.46
CA ARG A 232 -12.95 -15.53 -17.88
C ARG A 232 -11.44 -15.50 -17.66
N VAL A 233 -11.03 -15.64 -16.41
CA VAL A 233 -9.64 -15.48 -15.99
C VAL A 233 -9.22 -16.62 -15.09
N ARG A 234 -7.93 -16.94 -15.09
CA ARG A 234 -7.30 -17.93 -14.22
C ARG A 234 -6.25 -17.30 -13.34
N ALA A 235 -6.25 -17.66 -12.06
CA ALA A 235 -5.22 -17.25 -11.12
C ALA A 235 -3.88 -17.98 -11.38
N VAL A 236 -2.77 -17.24 -11.33
CA VAL A 236 -1.41 -17.75 -11.48
C VAL A 236 -0.49 -17.15 -10.42
N SER A 237 0.41 -17.96 -9.85
CA SER A 237 1.35 -17.57 -8.79
C SER A 237 2.76 -17.39 -9.34
N LEU A 238 3.12 -16.13 -9.61
CA LEU A 238 4.27 -15.77 -10.43
C LEU A 238 5.30 -14.97 -9.63
N ALA A 239 6.57 -15.37 -9.71
CA ALA A 239 7.65 -14.62 -9.10
C ALA A 239 7.87 -13.29 -9.84
N GLY A 240 7.86 -12.19 -9.09
CA GLY A 240 8.08 -10.84 -9.63
C GLY A 240 6.86 -10.24 -10.34
N ALA A 241 5.72 -10.92 -10.35
CA ALA A 241 4.49 -10.34 -10.88
C ALA A 241 3.95 -9.24 -9.95
N ILE A 242 3.26 -8.29 -10.57
CA ILE A 242 2.38 -7.36 -9.88
C ILE A 242 1.05 -8.10 -9.64
N PRO A 243 0.59 -8.22 -8.38
CA PRO A 243 -0.60 -8.98 -8.06
C PRO A 243 -1.86 -8.36 -8.65
N GLN A 244 -2.87 -9.19 -8.89
CA GLN A 244 -4.16 -8.71 -9.32
C GLN A 244 -4.85 -7.90 -8.22
N GLY A 245 -5.15 -6.64 -8.53
CA GLY A 245 -5.96 -5.75 -7.71
C GLY A 245 -7.43 -5.72 -8.09
N TYR A 246 -8.19 -4.96 -7.30
CA TYR A 246 -9.51 -4.46 -7.71
C TYR A 246 -10.53 -5.54 -8.09
N ILE A 247 -10.49 -6.71 -7.43
CA ILE A 247 -11.44 -7.80 -7.67
C ILE A 247 -12.25 -8.13 -6.41
N SER A 248 -13.48 -8.59 -6.62
CA SER A 248 -14.30 -9.14 -5.54
C SER A 248 -13.84 -10.54 -5.12
N GLN A 249 -14.22 -10.96 -3.91
CA GLN A 249 -14.01 -12.34 -3.45
C GLN A 249 -14.58 -13.37 -4.43
N LEU A 250 -15.74 -13.11 -5.03
CA LEU A 250 -16.37 -14.02 -6.01
C LEU A 250 -15.54 -14.18 -7.28
N GLN A 251 -14.95 -13.09 -7.77
CA GLN A 251 -14.05 -13.12 -8.92
C GLN A 251 -12.75 -13.86 -8.58
N ALA A 252 -12.20 -13.62 -7.39
CA ALA A 252 -11.00 -14.31 -6.92
C ALA A 252 -11.24 -15.83 -6.79
N GLU A 253 -12.37 -16.24 -6.23
CA GLU A 253 -12.75 -17.65 -6.13
C GLU A 253 -12.91 -18.29 -7.50
N ALA A 254 -13.62 -17.64 -8.42
CA ALA A 254 -13.77 -18.13 -9.79
C ALA A 254 -12.42 -18.32 -10.50
N ALA A 255 -11.50 -17.34 -10.36
CA ALA A 255 -10.15 -17.43 -10.93
C ALA A 255 -9.32 -18.57 -10.31
N CYS A 256 -9.47 -18.83 -9.02
CA CYS A 256 -8.83 -19.96 -8.35
C CYS A 256 -9.37 -21.29 -8.86
N VAL A 257 -10.69 -21.41 -9.05
CA VAL A 257 -11.32 -22.62 -9.58
C VAL A 257 -10.83 -22.93 -11.00
N GLU A 258 -10.68 -21.92 -11.86
CA GLU A 258 -10.07 -22.08 -13.20
C GLU A 258 -8.61 -22.56 -13.13
N ALA A 259 -7.93 -22.35 -12.00
CA ALA A 259 -6.58 -22.84 -11.75
C ALA A 259 -6.54 -24.24 -11.11
N GLY A 260 -7.69 -24.87 -10.87
CA GLY A 260 -7.78 -26.11 -10.09
C GLY A 260 -7.49 -25.91 -8.59
N LYS A 261 -7.59 -24.66 -8.11
CA LYS A 261 -7.34 -24.24 -6.72
C LYS A 261 -8.65 -23.76 -6.08
N ARG A 262 -8.56 -23.35 -4.81
CA ARG A 262 -9.62 -22.65 -4.08
C ARG A 262 -9.03 -21.50 -3.29
N LEU A 263 -9.87 -20.60 -2.77
CA LEU A 263 -9.40 -19.66 -1.75
C LEU A 263 -8.96 -20.41 -0.49
N CYS A 264 -7.90 -19.90 0.15
CA CYS A 264 -7.49 -20.38 1.45
C CYS A 264 -8.54 -20.08 2.51
N THR A 265 -8.62 -20.97 3.51
CA THR A 265 -9.30 -20.63 4.77
C THR A 265 -8.41 -19.73 5.62
N ASP A 266 -9.01 -18.98 6.54
CA ASP A 266 -8.25 -18.13 7.48
C ASP A 266 -7.20 -18.93 8.29
N VAL A 267 -7.51 -20.19 8.62
CA VAL A 267 -6.60 -21.08 9.37
C VAL A 267 -5.41 -21.51 8.52
N GLU A 268 -5.63 -21.84 7.25
CA GLU A 268 -4.55 -22.19 6.32
C GLU A 268 -3.67 -20.99 6.02
N TRP A 269 -4.29 -19.84 5.77
CA TRP A 269 -3.60 -18.58 5.52
C TRP A 269 -2.74 -18.18 6.72
N LEU A 270 -3.31 -18.18 7.93
CA LEU A 270 -2.57 -17.83 9.13
C LEU A 270 -1.41 -18.79 9.38
N ARG A 271 -1.63 -20.11 9.25
CA ARG A 271 -0.56 -21.10 9.39
C ARG A 271 0.57 -20.85 8.40
N ALA A 272 0.25 -20.59 7.13
CA ALA A 272 1.24 -20.31 6.10
C ALA A 272 2.04 -19.05 6.44
N CYS A 273 1.38 -17.98 6.88
CA CYS A 273 2.04 -16.73 7.28
C CYS A 273 2.94 -16.91 8.50
N GLN A 274 2.52 -17.67 9.51
CA GLN A 274 3.31 -17.88 10.72
C GLN A 274 4.48 -18.86 10.52
N GLY A 275 4.40 -19.70 9.48
CA GLY A 275 5.38 -20.73 9.17
C GLY A 275 5.58 -21.76 10.29
N ALA A 276 6.64 -22.55 10.19
CA ALA A 276 6.96 -23.59 11.18
C ALA A 276 7.29 -23.04 12.59
N GLY A 277 7.69 -21.77 12.66
CA GLY A 277 8.03 -21.09 13.92
C GLY A 277 6.82 -20.53 14.68
N THR A 278 5.61 -20.56 14.11
CA THR A 278 4.40 -19.97 14.69
C THR A 278 4.58 -18.48 15.07
N THR A 279 5.35 -17.74 14.28
CA THR A 279 5.76 -16.37 14.61
C THR A 279 4.64 -15.36 14.41
N THR A 280 4.74 -14.22 15.08
CA THR A 280 3.73 -13.14 15.01
C THR A 280 3.65 -12.52 13.61
N TYR A 281 4.80 -12.33 12.96
CA TYR A 281 4.93 -11.88 11.56
C TYR A 281 5.61 -12.98 10.74
N PRO A 282 5.47 -12.96 9.40
CA PRO A 282 6.15 -13.93 8.52
C PRO A 282 7.68 -13.97 8.65
N TRP A 283 8.29 -12.96 9.28
CA TRP A 283 9.73 -12.85 9.47
C TRP A 283 10.20 -12.94 10.93
N GLY A 284 9.29 -13.12 11.90
CA GLY A 284 9.64 -13.20 13.31
C GLY A 284 8.62 -12.54 14.22
N ASP A 285 8.96 -12.36 15.49
CA ASP A 285 8.04 -11.80 16.49
C ASP A 285 8.18 -10.28 16.68
N VAL A 286 9.16 -9.67 16.03
CA VAL A 286 9.43 -8.24 16.14
C VAL A 286 8.90 -7.53 14.89
N PRO A 287 8.10 -6.45 15.05
CA PRO A 287 7.66 -5.67 13.91
C PRO A 287 8.86 -5.00 13.22
N GLU A 288 8.85 -5.03 11.89
CA GLU A 288 9.84 -4.34 11.05
C GLU A 288 9.13 -3.20 10.29
N PRO A 289 9.31 -1.93 10.72
CA PRO A 289 8.68 -0.79 10.05
C PRO A 289 9.03 -0.73 8.56
N GLY A 290 8.03 -0.49 7.72
CA GLY A 290 8.18 -0.43 6.26
C GLY A 290 8.26 -1.79 5.57
N ARG A 291 8.17 -2.91 6.31
CA ARG A 291 8.11 -4.24 5.69
C ARG A 291 6.70 -4.60 5.19
N CYS A 292 5.69 -4.26 5.98
CA CYS A 292 4.33 -4.20 5.48
C CYS A 292 4.17 -2.92 4.64
N ASN A 293 3.37 -3.00 3.57
CA ASN A 293 2.93 -1.80 2.86
C ASN A 293 1.70 -1.18 3.56
N ASP A 294 1.83 -0.95 4.87
CA ASP A 294 0.79 -0.42 5.76
C ASP A 294 1.05 1.02 6.22
N ALA A 295 2.21 1.58 5.85
CA ALA A 295 2.62 2.93 6.19
C ALA A 295 2.59 3.84 4.95
N ARG A 296 1.61 4.75 4.90
CA ARG A 296 1.53 5.82 3.90
C ARG A 296 1.11 7.11 4.59
N ALA A 297 1.73 8.23 4.24
CA ALA A 297 1.34 9.54 4.78
C ALA A 297 0.02 10.05 4.18
N SER A 298 -0.21 9.79 2.89
CA SER A 298 -1.44 10.10 2.17
C SER A 298 -2.08 8.83 1.61
N HIS A 299 -3.41 8.83 1.50
CA HIS A 299 -4.12 7.76 0.81
C HIS A 299 -3.88 7.90 -0.70
N PRO A 300 -3.57 6.83 -1.45
CA PRO A 300 -3.27 6.91 -2.89
C PRO A 300 -4.35 7.64 -3.72
N VAL A 301 -5.63 7.42 -3.40
CA VAL A 301 -6.75 8.18 -4.03
C VAL A 301 -6.68 9.70 -3.81
N ILE A 302 -6.24 10.16 -2.64
CA ILE A 302 -6.06 11.59 -2.35
C ILE A 302 -4.85 12.12 -3.11
N GLU A 303 -3.77 11.33 -3.16
CA GLU A 303 -2.56 11.68 -3.91
C GLU A 303 -2.84 11.82 -5.42
N TYR A 304 -3.62 10.91 -5.99
CA TYR A 304 -3.99 10.94 -7.40
C TYR A 304 -4.95 12.10 -7.74
N PHE A 305 -6.06 12.25 -7.00
CA PHE A 305 -7.08 13.26 -7.30
C PHE A 305 -6.80 14.64 -6.69
N GLY A 306 -5.81 14.77 -5.82
CA GLY A 306 -5.44 16.04 -5.16
C GLY A 306 -6.53 16.63 -4.26
N THR A 307 -7.54 15.85 -3.85
CA THR A 307 -8.65 16.29 -2.99
C THR A 307 -9.02 15.22 -1.97
N SER A 308 -9.71 15.63 -0.90
CA SER A 308 -10.30 14.76 0.12
C SER A 308 -11.83 14.73 0.06
N ASP A 309 -12.42 15.29 -1.01
CA ASP A 309 -13.87 15.35 -1.19
C ASP A 309 -14.52 13.96 -1.18
N PRO A 310 -15.76 13.80 -0.67
CA PRO A 310 -16.36 12.49 -0.46
C PRO A 310 -16.51 11.59 -1.70
N TRP A 311 -16.53 12.15 -2.91
CA TRP A 311 -16.73 11.37 -4.13
C TRP A 311 -15.54 10.46 -4.46
N ILE A 312 -14.32 10.86 -4.08
CA ILE A 312 -13.09 10.11 -4.41
C ILE A 312 -13.08 8.69 -3.87
N TRP A 313 -13.78 8.43 -2.75
CA TRP A 313 -13.85 7.11 -2.14
C TRP A 313 -14.65 6.09 -2.96
N SER A 314 -15.38 6.56 -3.98
CA SER A 314 -16.03 5.69 -4.97
C SER A 314 -15.11 5.32 -6.14
N GLU A 315 -13.92 5.95 -6.22
CA GLU A 315 -12.94 5.76 -7.29
C GLU A 315 -11.75 4.89 -6.85
N LEU A 316 -11.90 4.10 -5.78
CA LEU A 316 -10.82 3.26 -5.26
C LEU A 316 -10.35 2.17 -6.24
N ASP A 317 -11.18 1.84 -7.24
CA ASP A 317 -10.86 0.89 -8.30
C ASP A 317 -10.29 1.59 -9.56
N HIS A 318 -9.93 2.87 -9.47
CA HIS A 318 -9.37 3.62 -10.59
C HIS A 318 -7.97 3.07 -10.95
N PRO A 319 -7.70 2.73 -12.23
CA PRO A 319 -6.49 1.99 -12.63
C PRO A 319 -5.16 2.75 -12.47
N CYS A 320 -5.23 4.04 -12.15
CA CYS A 320 -4.08 4.91 -11.92
C CYS A 320 -3.73 5.14 -10.43
N ILE A 321 -4.40 4.42 -9.52
CA ILE A 321 -4.15 4.44 -8.07
C ILE A 321 -3.37 3.17 -7.71
#